data_AF-B3VT89-F1
#
_entry.id   AF-B3VT89-F1
#
_cell.length_a   1.000
_cell.length_b   1.000
_cell.length_c   1.000
_cell.angle_alpha   90.00
_cell.angle_beta   90.00
_cell.angle_gamma   90.00
#
_symmetry.space_group_name_H-M   'P 1'
#
loop_
_entity.id
_entity.type
_entity.pdbx_description
1 polymer ?
#
loop_
_entity_poly.entity_id
_entity_poly.type
_entity_poly.pdbx_seq_one_letter_code
_entity_poly.pdbx_strand_id
1 'polypeptide(L)'
;MQDLQDFKNDITLILSKDRLDTYDNLEQYKENLKLISSITPKISNLEIYLRNALDYCLTQNKGSEWVFDENSLIPLIEELKNKKKEISHSLILSKMSLGAVIKLIFFYKLESSVLNLRHFNFKKYYQDNKNTLLVNDRKQSLYDYIKVHIALNLL
;
A
#
# COMPACT_ATOMS: atom_id res chain seq x y z
N MET A 1 0.87 -31.27 11.05
CA MET A 1 -0.13 -30.22 11.37
C MET A 1 -0.14 -29.87 12.87
N GLN A 2 0.41 -30.72 13.74
CA GLN A 2 0.67 -30.45 15.17
C GLN A 2 1.45 -29.13 15.38
N ASP A 3 2.49 -28.89 14.58
CA ASP A 3 3.38 -27.72 14.70
C ASP A 3 2.69 -26.35 14.56
N LEU A 4 1.65 -26.23 13.72
CA LEU A 4 0.94 -24.95 13.53
C LEU A 4 0.01 -24.65 14.71
N GLN A 5 -0.53 -25.69 15.35
CA GLN A 5 -1.43 -25.51 16.48
C GLN A 5 -0.65 -25.20 17.76
N ASP A 6 0.52 -25.80 17.93
CA ASP A 6 1.46 -25.45 18.99
C ASP A 6 1.96 -24.00 18.82
N PHE A 7 2.30 -23.59 17.58
CA PHE A 7 2.64 -22.18 17.29
C PHE A 7 1.53 -21.19 17.66
N LYS A 8 0.28 -21.48 17.32
CA LYS A 8 -0.88 -20.61 17.61
C LYS A 8 -1.20 -20.49 19.10
N ASN A 9 -0.78 -21.46 19.90
CA ASN A 9 -1.03 -21.49 21.34
C ASN A 9 0.15 -20.94 22.15
N ASP A 10 1.33 -20.77 21.54
CA ASP A 10 2.50 -20.19 22.19
C ASP A 10 2.65 -18.70 21.83
N ILE A 11 2.31 -17.84 22.80
CA ILE A 11 2.44 -16.39 22.67
C ILE A 11 3.90 -15.95 22.41
N THR A 12 4.88 -16.72 22.88
CA THR A 12 6.31 -16.44 22.68
C THR A 12 6.71 -16.61 21.21
N LEU A 13 6.12 -17.61 20.55
CA LEU A 13 6.28 -17.82 19.11
C LEU A 13 5.51 -16.77 18.30
N ILE A 14 4.29 -16.41 18.73
CA ILE A 14 3.47 -15.37 18.08
C ILE A 14 4.17 -14.01 18.12
N LEU A 15 4.70 -13.62 19.28
CA LEU A 15 5.36 -12.33 19.47
C LEU A 15 6.81 -12.34 18.96
N SER A 16 7.37 -13.53 18.71
CA SER A 16 8.77 -13.76 18.37
C SER A 16 9.72 -13.21 19.43
N LYS A 17 10.21 -14.09 20.29
CA LYS A 17 11.21 -13.74 21.32
C LYS A 17 12.37 -12.94 20.75
N ASP A 18 12.95 -13.38 19.64
CA ASP A 18 14.08 -12.69 19.00
C ASP A 18 13.74 -11.23 18.62
N ARG A 19 12.51 -10.96 18.15
CA ARG A 19 12.06 -9.58 17.86
C ARG A 19 11.83 -8.78 19.13
N LEU A 20 11.31 -9.40 20.18
CA LEU A 20 11.15 -8.75 21.49
C LEU A 20 12.50 -8.41 22.12
N ASP A 21 13.50 -9.27 21.97
CA ASP A 21 14.85 -9.10 22.50
C ASP A 21 15.63 -7.95 21.79
N THR A 22 15.17 -7.48 20.62
CA THR A 22 15.71 -6.27 19.98
C THR A 22 15.24 -4.95 20.60
N TYR A 23 14.23 -4.99 21.48
CA TYR A 23 13.78 -3.80 22.19
C TYR A 23 14.60 -3.59 23.46
N ASP A 24 14.96 -2.33 23.75
CA ASP A 24 15.68 -1.96 24.96
C ASP A 24 14.85 -2.24 26.23
N ASN A 25 13.52 -2.14 26.12
CA ASN A 25 12.57 -2.42 27.20
C ASN A 25 11.13 -2.62 26.69
N LEU A 26 10.26 -3.11 27.58
CA LEU A 26 8.83 -3.35 27.29
C LEU A 26 8.06 -2.08 26.90
N GLU A 27 8.43 -0.90 27.41
CA GLU A 27 7.74 0.34 27.07
C GLU A 27 7.98 0.74 25.60
N GLN A 28 9.18 0.53 25.08
CA GLN A 28 9.49 0.75 23.66
C GLN A 28 8.61 -0.13 22.74
N TYR A 29 8.39 -1.39 23.11
CA TYR A 29 7.46 -2.27 22.39
C TYR A 29 6.02 -1.74 22.41
N LYS A 30 5.55 -1.29 23.59
CA LYS A 30 4.20 -0.71 23.72
C LYS A 30 4.05 0.60 22.92
N GLU A 31 5.07 1.45 22.90
CA GLU A 31 5.06 2.67 22.07
C GLU A 31 4.97 2.34 20.58
N ASN A 32 5.65 1.30 20.11
CA ASN A 32 5.49 0.82 18.73
C ASN A 32 4.05 0.36 18.44
N LEU A 33 3.40 -0.35 19.36
CA LEU A 33 1.99 -0.73 19.21
C LEU A 33 1.06 0.50 19.19
N LYS A 34 1.31 1.50 20.04
CA LYS A 34 0.56 2.76 20.03
C LYS A 34 0.74 3.51 18.70
N LEU A 35 1.95 3.54 18.17
CA LEU A 35 2.24 4.12 16.85
C LEU A 35 1.44 3.41 15.75
N ILE A 36 1.44 2.06 15.71
CA ILE A 36 0.66 1.27 14.76
C ILE A 36 -0.84 1.61 14.86
N SER A 37 -1.38 1.65 16.07
CA SER A 37 -2.77 2.04 16.31
C SER A 37 -3.07 3.46 15.77
N SER A 38 -2.14 4.40 15.98
CA SER A 38 -2.30 5.79 15.54
C SER A 38 -2.21 5.99 14.02
N ILE A 39 -1.41 5.17 13.32
CA ILE A 39 -1.18 5.32 11.88
C ILE A 39 -2.19 4.54 11.05
N THR A 40 -2.74 3.44 11.58
CA THR A 40 -3.68 2.55 10.88
C THR A 40 -4.83 3.31 10.20
N PRO A 41 -5.55 4.23 10.88
CA PRO A 41 -6.63 4.98 10.24
C PRO A 41 -6.17 5.86 9.06
N LYS A 42 -4.94 6.38 9.13
CA LYS A 42 -4.36 7.21 8.05
C LYS A 42 -4.05 6.37 6.82
N ILE A 43 -3.51 5.17 7.01
CA ILE A 43 -3.28 4.20 5.93
C ILE A 43 -4.60 3.76 5.32
N SER A 44 -5.62 3.46 6.14
CA SER A 44 -6.95 3.10 5.64
C SER A 44 -7.57 4.22 4.79
N ASN A 45 -7.45 5.48 5.21
CA ASN A 45 -7.92 6.62 4.42
C ASN A 45 -7.15 6.76 3.11
N LEU A 46 -5.83 6.56 3.14
CA LEU A 46 -5.00 6.61 1.94
C LEU A 46 -5.36 5.49 0.96
N GLU A 47 -5.63 4.28 1.46
CA GLU A 47 -6.09 3.16 0.64
C GLU A 47 -7.41 3.45 -0.07
N ILE A 48 -8.40 3.98 0.67
CA ILE A 48 -9.68 4.39 0.09
C ILE A 48 -9.48 5.46 -0.98
N TYR A 49 -8.65 6.47 -0.69
CA TYR A 49 -8.35 7.53 -1.63
C TYR A 49 -7.70 7.00 -2.92
N LEU A 50 -6.62 6.21 -2.79
CA LEU A 50 -5.89 5.68 -3.94
C LEU A 50 -6.76 4.77 -4.82
N ARG A 51 -7.60 3.95 -4.19
CA ARG A 51 -8.57 3.10 -4.90
C ARG A 51 -9.55 3.93 -5.72
N ASN A 52 -10.12 4.98 -5.12
CA ASN A 52 -11.06 5.86 -5.81
C ASN A 52 -10.38 6.68 -6.91
N ALA A 53 -9.14 7.15 -6.68
CA ALA A 53 -8.38 7.88 -7.68
C ALA A 53 -8.00 7.00 -8.87
N LEU A 54 -7.59 5.75 -8.62
CA LEU A 54 -7.36 4.75 -9.65
C LEU A 54 -8.63 4.50 -10.47
N ASP A 55 -9.75 4.23 -9.79
CA ASP A 55 -11.03 3.95 -10.45
C ASP A 55 -11.49 5.12 -11.31
N TYR A 56 -11.39 6.34 -10.80
CA TYR A 56 -11.69 7.54 -11.57
C TYR A 56 -10.84 7.61 -12.84
N CYS A 57 -9.51 7.48 -12.72
CA CYS A 57 -8.60 7.56 -13.87
C CYS A 57 -8.89 6.47 -14.92
N LEU A 58 -9.09 5.23 -14.49
CA LEU A 58 -9.32 4.12 -15.41
C LEU A 58 -10.73 4.15 -16.03
N THR A 59 -11.74 4.60 -15.28
CA THR A 59 -13.07 4.83 -15.84
C THR A 59 -13.04 5.85 -16.98
N GLN A 60 -12.27 6.94 -16.84
CA GLN A 60 -12.12 7.92 -17.92
C GLN A 60 -11.37 7.35 -19.14
N ASN A 61 -10.36 6.51 -18.92
CA ASN A 61 -9.49 6.02 -20.00
C ASN A 61 -10.01 4.75 -20.69
N LYS A 62 -10.79 3.93 -19.99
CA LYS A 62 -11.18 2.57 -20.41
C LYS A 62 -12.69 2.29 -20.30
N GLY A 63 -13.45 3.18 -19.66
CA GLY A 63 -14.86 2.96 -19.35
C GLY A 63 -15.08 2.29 -17.99
N SER A 64 -16.34 2.27 -17.52
CA SER A 64 -16.72 1.74 -16.20
C SER A 64 -16.40 0.27 -16.02
N GLU A 65 -16.40 -0.51 -17.11
CA GLU A 65 -16.23 -1.96 -17.03
C GLU A 65 -14.77 -2.40 -16.83
N TRP A 66 -13.81 -1.46 -16.77
CA TRP A 66 -12.37 -1.78 -16.69
C TRP A 66 -12.03 -2.78 -15.58
N VAL A 67 -12.76 -2.73 -14.45
CA VAL A 67 -12.53 -3.59 -13.29
C VAL A 67 -12.81 -5.06 -13.60
N PHE A 68 -13.77 -5.34 -14.49
CA PHE A 68 -14.12 -6.70 -14.90
C PHE A 68 -13.14 -7.26 -15.94
N ASP A 69 -12.58 -6.37 -16.77
CA ASP A 69 -11.66 -6.73 -17.85
C ASP A 69 -10.19 -6.82 -17.39
N GLU A 70 -9.90 -6.40 -16.16
CA GLU A 70 -8.55 -6.39 -15.62
C GLU A 70 -8.11 -7.80 -15.22
N ASN A 71 -7.20 -8.39 -16.02
CA ASN A 71 -6.68 -9.75 -15.81
C ASN A 71 -6.12 -9.97 -14.40
N SER A 72 -5.47 -8.96 -13.83
CA SER A 72 -4.90 -9.07 -12.48
C SER A 72 -5.96 -9.21 -11.37
N LEU A 73 -7.23 -8.90 -11.66
CA LEU A 73 -8.36 -9.02 -10.74
C LEU A 73 -9.18 -10.30 -10.90
N ILE A 74 -8.93 -11.12 -11.93
CA ILE A 74 -9.65 -12.38 -12.15
C ILE A 74 -9.69 -13.27 -10.89
N PRO A 75 -8.56 -13.51 -10.16
CA PRO A 75 -8.60 -14.35 -8.97
C PRO A 75 -9.54 -13.80 -7.89
N LEU A 76 -9.55 -12.49 -7.69
CA LEU A 76 -10.44 -11.82 -6.74
C LEU A 76 -11.90 -11.95 -7.18
N ILE A 77 -12.19 -11.73 -8.46
CA ILE A 77 -13.54 -11.82 -8.99
C ILE A 77 -14.11 -13.24 -8.82
N GLU A 78 -13.32 -14.27 -9.15
CA GLU A 78 -13.73 -15.67 -8.98
C GLU A 78 -13.92 -16.04 -7.50
N GLU A 79 -13.04 -15.57 -6.60
CA GLU A 79 -13.23 -15.73 -5.16
C GLU A 79 -14.56 -15.12 -4.68
N LEU A 80 -14.89 -13.91 -5.18
CA LEU A 80 -16.11 -13.23 -4.82
C LEU A 80 -17.35 -13.93 -5.39
N LYS A 81 -17.30 -14.46 -6.63
CA LYS A 81 -18.41 -15.23 -7.24
C LYS A 81 -18.73 -16.48 -6.44
N ASN A 82 -17.71 -17.14 -5.88
CA ASN A 82 -17.91 -18.32 -5.03
C ASN A 82 -18.59 -17.97 -3.69
N LYS A 83 -18.44 -16.73 -3.21
CA LYS A 83 -18.97 -16.27 -1.91
C LYS A 83 -20.28 -15.50 -2.02
N LYS A 84 -20.56 -14.86 -3.16
CA LYS A 84 -21.71 -13.97 -3.37
C LYS A 84 -22.36 -14.23 -4.72
N LYS A 85 -23.69 -14.11 -4.75
CA LYS A 85 -24.49 -14.33 -5.97
C LYS A 85 -24.30 -13.26 -7.04
N GLU A 86 -24.02 -12.01 -6.66
CA GLU A 86 -23.90 -10.89 -7.59
C GLU A 86 -22.60 -10.11 -7.33
N ILE A 87 -21.88 -9.82 -8.42
CA ILE A 87 -20.63 -9.08 -8.40
C ILE A 87 -20.85 -7.71 -9.03
N SER A 88 -20.62 -6.67 -8.25
CA SER A 88 -20.67 -5.28 -8.72
C SER A 88 -19.26 -4.67 -8.79
N HIS A 89 -19.14 -3.62 -9.61
CA HIS A 89 -17.94 -2.78 -9.70
C HIS A 89 -17.45 -2.31 -8.33
N SER A 90 -18.36 -1.74 -7.55
CA SER A 90 -18.08 -1.23 -6.19
C SER A 90 -17.62 -2.32 -5.23
N LEU A 91 -18.18 -3.54 -5.36
CA LEU A 91 -17.77 -4.67 -4.54
C LEU A 91 -16.32 -5.05 -4.85
N ILE A 92 -15.95 -5.19 -6.13
CA ILE A 92 -14.59 -5.54 -6.53
C ILE A 92 -13.60 -4.48 -6.04
N LEU A 93 -13.90 -3.20 -6.27
CA LEU A 93 -13.09 -2.10 -5.75
C LEU A 93 -12.90 -2.24 -4.23
N SER A 94 -13.99 -2.37 -3.46
CA SER A 94 -13.93 -2.44 -1.99
C SER A 94 -13.11 -3.62 -1.44
N LYS A 95 -12.87 -4.65 -2.28
CA LYS A 95 -12.12 -5.86 -1.92
C LYS A 95 -10.72 -5.90 -2.52
N MET A 96 -10.39 -4.96 -3.39
CA MET A 96 -9.05 -4.80 -3.93
C MET A 96 -8.09 -4.35 -2.83
N SER A 97 -7.02 -5.11 -2.58
CA SER A 97 -6.01 -4.74 -1.57
C SER A 97 -5.23 -3.50 -1.98
N LEU A 98 -4.67 -2.77 -1.01
CA LEU A 98 -3.78 -1.63 -1.26
C LEU A 98 -2.64 -1.99 -2.23
N GLY A 99 -2.02 -3.16 -2.04
CA GLY A 99 -0.96 -3.63 -2.93
C GLY A 99 -1.41 -3.87 -4.37
N ALA A 100 -2.65 -4.34 -4.59
CA ALA A 100 -3.21 -4.47 -5.95
C ALA A 100 -3.48 -3.09 -6.57
N VAL A 101 -4.03 -2.15 -5.80
CA VAL A 101 -4.25 -0.75 -6.23
C VAL A 101 -2.93 -0.11 -6.68
N ILE A 102 -1.87 -0.22 -5.87
CA ILE A 102 -0.55 0.36 -6.18
C ILE A 102 0.06 -0.28 -7.44
N LYS A 103 -0.03 -1.61 -7.58
CA LYS A 103 0.43 -2.30 -8.79
C LYS A 103 -0.27 -1.80 -10.05
N LEU A 104 -1.58 -1.58 -9.98
CA LEU A 104 -2.34 -1.05 -11.11
C LEU A 104 -1.97 0.40 -11.42
N ILE A 105 -1.75 1.24 -10.40
CA ILE A 105 -1.25 2.60 -10.57
C ILE A 105 0.07 2.59 -11.35
N PHE A 106 1.02 1.73 -10.97
CA PHE A 106 2.30 1.60 -11.68
C PHE A 106 2.15 1.03 -13.09
N PHE A 107 1.33 -0.01 -13.26
CA PHE A 107 1.10 -0.64 -14.56
C PHE A 107 0.54 0.36 -15.58
N TYR A 108 -0.40 1.21 -15.16
CA TYR A 108 -1.01 2.24 -15.99
C TYR A 108 -0.28 3.59 -15.97
N LYS A 109 0.86 3.69 -15.26
CA LYS A 109 1.67 4.91 -15.13
C LYS A 109 0.88 6.13 -14.64
N LEU A 110 0.04 5.91 -13.64
CA LEU A 110 -0.91 6.91 -13.12
C LEU A 110 -0.35 7.70 -11.92
N GLU A 111 0.93 7.57 -11.58
CA GLU A 111 1.52 8.15 -10.35
C GLU A 111 1.20 9.65 -10.19
N SER A 112 1.47 10.47 -11.21
CA SER A 112 1.18 11.91 -11.17
C SER A 112 -0.30 12.27 -11.31
N SER A 113 -1.15 11.31 -11.67
CA SER A 113 -2.61 11.51 -11.75
C SER A 113 -3.28 11.23 -10.41
N VAL A 114 -2.78 10.25 -9.65
CA VAL A 114 -3.38 9.83 -8.38
C VAL A 114 -2.85 10.60 -7.18
N LEU A 115 -1.63 11.14 -7.24
CA LEU A 115 -1.03 11.92 -6.16
C LEU A 115 -0.18 13.07 -6.72
N ASN A 116 -0.06 14.14 -5.96
CA ASN A 116 0.83 15.26 -6.26
C ASN A 116 1.75 15.53 -5.07
N LEU A 117 3.02 15.17 -5.24
CA LEU A 117 4.09 15.33 -4.26
C LEU A 117 5.16 16.32 -4.75
N ARG A 118 4.85 17.20 -5.71
CA ARG A 118 5.80 18.23 -6.23
C ARG A 118 6.48 19.00 -5.11
N HIS A 119 5.71 19.43 -4.11
CA HIS A 119 6.18 20.25 -2.99
C HIS A 119 6.68 19.42 -1.80
N PHE A 120 6.63 18.09 -1.86
CA PHE A 120 7.16 17.24 -0.80
C PHE A 120 8.69 17.34 -0.74
N ASN A 121 9.20 17.41 0.48
CA ASN A 121 10.62 17.46 0.77
C ASN A 121 10.97 16.26 1.67
N PHE A 122 11.58 15.23 1.11
CA PHE A 122 11.92 13.99 1.83
C PHE A 122 12.92 14.19 2.98
N LYS A 123 13.74 15.25 2.92
CA LYS A 123 14.65 15.62 4.02
C LYS A 123 13.93 16.04 5.30
N LYS A 124 12.67 16.48 5.21
CA LYS A 124 11.87 16.81 6.40
C LYS A 124 11.51 15.56 7.21
N TYR A 125 11.58 14.37 6.62
CA TYR A 125 11.17 13.12 7.24
C TYR A 125 12.37 12.28 7.70
N TYR A 126 13.52 12.41 7.05
CA TYR A 126 14.79 11.82 7.49
C TYR A 126 15.97 12.58 6.89
N GLN A 127 17.02 12.81 7.69
CA GLN A 127 18.14 13.67 7.32
C GLN A 127 18.92 13.17 6.09
N ASP A 128 19.03 11.84 5.93
CA ASP A 128 19.79 11.22 4.85
C ASP A 128 18.96 11.01 3.57
N ASN A 129 17.66 11.31 3.61
CA ASN A 129 16.84 11.31 2.40
C ASN A 129 17.32 12.37 1.41
N LYS A 130 17.12 12.11 0.12
CA LYS A 130 17.49 13.03 -0.96
C LYS A 130 16.24 13.48 -1.72
N ASN A 131 16.22 14.75 -2.12
CA ASN A 131 15.23 15.28 -3.07
C ASN A 131 15.79 15.36 -4.49
N THR A 132 16.92 14.71 -4.74
CA THR A 132 17.64 14.77 -5.99
C THR A 132 18.14 13.38 -6.36
N LEU A 133 18.11 13.06 -7.65
CA LEU A 133 18.78 11.91 -8.25
C LEU A 133 20.04 12.36 -9.00
N LEU A 134 21.01 11.47 -9.14
CA LEU A 134 22.20 11.70 -9.97
C LEU A 134 21.98 10.98 -11.31
N VAL A 135 21.94 11.73 -12.41
CA VAL A 135 21.79 11.20 -13.78
C VAL A 135 22.90 11.79 -14.63
N ASN A 136 23.73 10.94 -15.23
CA ASN A 136 24.88 11.35 -16.04
C ASN A 136 25.74 12.42 -15.32
N ASP A 137 26.11 12.14 -14.06
CA ASP A 137 26.88 13.01 -13.17
C ASP A 137 26.26 14.38 -12.86
N ARG A 138 24.98 14.58 -13.24
CA ARG A 138 24.23 15.80 -12.94
C ARG A 138 23.18 15.52 -11.88
N LYS A 139 23.17 16.35 -10.83
CA LYS A 139 22.12 16.33 -9.82
C LYS A 139 20.85 16.94 -10.41
N GLN A 140 19.76 16.20 -10.37
CA GLN A 140 18.44 16.65 -10.81
C GLN A 140 17.44 16.50 -9.67
N SER A 141 16.55 17.47 -9.52
CA SER A 141 15.44 17.38 -8.55
C SER A 141 14.51 16.22 -8.90
N LEU A 142 13.99 15.53 -7.90
CA LEU A 142 13.00 14.47 -8.11
C LEU A 142 11.73 15.09 -8.70
N TYR A 143 11.33 14.57 -9.87
CA TYR A 143 10.03 14.86 -10.46
C TYR A 143 8.90 14.29 -9.61
N ASP A 144 7.71 14.86 -9.79
CA ASP A 144 6.50 14.46 -9.07
C ASP A 144 6.22 12.96 -9.13
N TYR A 145 6.16 12.40 -10.34
CA TYR A 145 5.90 10.97 -10.55
C TYR A 145 6.93 10.09 -9.83
N ILE A 146 8.21 10.49 -9.78
CA ILE A 146 9.26 9.76 -9.06
C ILE A 146 9.01 9.81 -7.56
N LYS A 147 8.62 10.98 -7.02
CA LYS A 147 8.30 11.11 -5.60
C LYS A 147 7.09 10.26 -5.23
N VAL A 148 6.04 10.27 -6.04
CA VAL A 148 4.88 9.41 -5.85
C VAL A 148 5.28 7.93 -5.93
N HIS A 149 6.06 7.56 -6.94
CA HIS A 149 6.55 6.19 -7.10
C HIS A 149 7.32 5.72 -5.87
N ILE A 150 8.24 6.53 -5.33
CA ILE A 150 8.95 6.23 -4.08
C ILE A 150 7.97 6.09 -2.91
N ALA A 151 7.04 7.04 -2.74
CA ALA A 151 6.09 7.01 -1.63
C ALA A 151 5.18 5.78 -1.66
N LEU A 152 4.70 5.38 -2.84
CA LEU A 152 3.84 4.20 -2.99
C LEU A 152 4.60 2.89 -2.77
N ASN A 153 5.90 2.80 -3.06
CA ASN A 153 6.71 1.61 -2.74
C ASN A 153 6.98 1.43 -1.24
N LEU A 154 6.72 2.46 -0.41
CA LEU A 154 6.85 2.37 1.04
C LEU A 154 5.56 1.89 1.74
N LEU A 155 4.48 1.67 0.97
CA LEU A 155 3.16 1.20 1.43
C LEU A 155 2.99 -0.28 1.10
#